data_AF-A0A3C1HCK0-F1
#
_entry.id   AF-A0A3C1HCK0-F1
#
_cell.length_a   1.000
_cell.length_b   1.000
_cell.length_c   1.000
_cell.angle_alpha   90.00
_cell.angle_beta   90.00
_cell.angle_gamma   90.00
#
_symmetry.space_group_name_H-M   'P 1'
#
loop_
_entity.id
_entity.type
_entity.pdbx_description
1 polymer ?
#
loop_
_entity_poly.entity_id
_entity_poly.type
_entity_poly.pdbx_seq_one_letter_code
_entity_poly.pdbx_strand_id
1 'polypeptide(L)'
;MTAAEWQIVGFTAWVSALATLLILPPGLALAWGLARREWVGKSVVETLVALPLVLPPVATGLILLQTLGRRSPIGAFLHERLGWDILFTWRAVLLALAVMAFPMLVRSARTAIEGVNPRLEQIARTLGAGE
;
A
#
# COMPACT_ATOMS: atom_id res chain seq x y z
N MET A 1 -5.36 23.49 -22.16
CA MET A 1 -4.32 22.58 -21.67
C MET A 1 -3.41 22.21 -22.82
N THR A 2 -2.10 22.29 -22.65
CA THR A 2 -1.11 21.94 -23.68
C THR A 2 -0.99 20.42 -23.87
N ALA A 3 -0.42 19.96 -24.99
CA ALA A 3 -0.19 18.52 -25.22
C ALA A 3 0.73 17.89 -24.15
N ALA A 4 1.69 18.67 -23.62
CA ALA A 4 2.57 18.23 -22.54
C ALA A 4 1.81 18.03 -21.20
N GLU A 5 0.86 18.91 -20.88
CA GLU A 5 0.03 18.75 -19.68
C GLU A 5 -0.79 17.46 -19.73
N TRP A 6 -1.36 17.12 -20.89
CA TRP A 6 -2.11 15.86 -21.06
C TRP A 6 -1.23 14.62 -20.88
N GLN A 7 0.02 14.67 -21.31
CA GLN A 7 0.97 13.57 -21.08
C GLN A 7 1.27 13.39 -19.59
N ILE A 8 1.43 14.48 -18.84
CA ILE A 8 1.66 14.43 -17.38
C ILE A 8 0.44 13.84 -16.65
N VAL A 9 -0.76 14.29 -17.01
CA VAL A 9 -2.01 13.78 -16.44
C VAL A 9 -2.16 12.29 -16.75
N GLY A 10 -1.95 11.89 -18.01
CA GLY A 10 -2.03 10.49 -18.43
C GLY A 10 -1.04 9.59 -17.69
N PHE A 11 0.22 10.03 -17.57
CA PHE A 11 1.24 9.32 -16.79
C PHE A 11 0.83 9.19 -15.31
N THR A 12 0.38 10.27 -14.69
CA THR A 12 -0.02 10.29 -13.28
C THR A 12 -1.20 9.36 -13.02
N ALA A 13 -2.22 9.39 -13.89
CA ALA A 13 -3.38 8.53 -13.79
C ALA A 13 -3.01 7.04 -13.96
N TRP A 14 -2.18 6.73 -14.97
CA TRP A 14 -1.71 5.37 -15.21
C TRP A 14 -0.91 4.81 -14.03
N VAL A 15 0.09 5.54 -13.53
CA VAL A 15 0.90 5.08 -12.39
C VAL A 15 0.06 4.97 -11.13
N SER A 16 -0.85 5.90 -10.88
CA SER A 16 -1.72 5.87 -9.68
C SER A 16 -2.69 4.69 -9.70
N ALA A 17 -3.26 4.37 -10.86
CA ALA A 17 -4.10 3.19 -11.03
C ALA A 17 -3.30 1.90 -10.77
N LEU A 18 -2.09 1.82 -11.31
CA LEU A 18 -1.22 0.67 -11.10
C LEU A 18 -0.77 0.54 -9.64
N ALA A 19 -0.43 1.65 -8.99
CA ALA A 19 -0.10 1.68 -7.56
C ALA A 19 -1.29 1.21 -6.70
N THR A 20 -2.51 1.68 -7.01
CA THR A 20 -3.74 1.26 -6.33
C THR A 20 -3.95 -0.25 -6.47
N LEU A 21 -3.83 -0.78 -7.68
CA LEU A 21 -3.96 -2.21 -7.94
C LEU A 21 -2.92 -3.03 -7.18
N LEU A 22 -1.68 -2.52 -7.07
CA LEU A 22 -0.61 -3.16 -6.32
C LEU A 22 -0.91 -3.23 -4.81
N ILE A 23 -1.41 -2.13 -4.22
CA ILE A 23 -1.68 -2.07 -2.78
C ILE A 23 -2.99 -2.74 -2.36
N LEU A 24 -3.91 -2.95 -3.30
CA LEU A 24 -5.26 -3.41 -3.00
C LEU A 24 -5.30 -4.81 -2.37
N PRO A 25 -4.67 -5.86 -2.93
CA PRO A 25 -4.66 -7.18 -2.30
C PRO A 25 -4.03 -7.21 -0.88
N PRO A 26 -2.80 -6.71 -0.65
CA PRO A 26 -2.20 -6.73 0.69
C PRO A 26 -2.93 -5.79 1.65
N GLY A 27 -3.41 -4.64 1.17
CA GLY A 27 -4.16 -3.68 1.99
C GLY A 27 -5.49 -4.24 2.47
N LEU A 28 -6.21 -4.96 1.60
CA LEU A 28 -7.47 -5.60 1.96
C LEU A 28 -7.27 -6.79 2.91
N ALA A 29 -6.27 -7.64 2.65
CA ALA A 29 -5.92 -8.74 3.55
C ALA A 29 -5.56 -8.24 4.95
N LEU A 30 -4.78 -7.16 5.02
CA LEU A 30 -4.39 -6.53 6.27
C LEU A 30 -5.59 -5.89 6.98
N ALA A 31 -6.41 -5.12 6.25
CA ALA A 31 -7.62 -4.50 6.78
C ALA A 31 -8.58 -5.55 7.37
N TRP A 32 -8.79 -6.66 6.68
CA TRP A 32 -9.61 -7.76 7.16
C TRP A 32 -9.03 -8.40 8.43
N GLY A 33 -7.72 -8.68 8.43
CA GLY A 33 -7.03 -9.23 9.61
C GLY A 33 -7.12 -8.30 10.83
N LEU A 34 -6.97 -7.00 10.62
CA LEU A 34 -7.11 -5.98 11.67
C LEU A 34 -8.57 -5.79 12.13
N ALA A 35 -9.55 -5.93 11.24
CA ALA A 35 -10.97 -5.77 11.56
C ALA A 35 -11.57 -6.98 12.29
N ARG A 36 -11.09 -8.20 12.01
CA ARG A 36 -11.72 -9.44 12.48
C ARG A 36 -10.95 -10.19 13.56
N ARG A 37 -9.66 -9.88 13.79
CA ARG A 37 -8.83 -10.57 14.78
C ARG A 37 -8.25 -9.59 15.81
N GLU A 38 -8.26 -10.01 17.06
CA GLU A 38 -7.53 -9.39 18.17
C GLU A 38 -6.30 -10.25 18.48
N TRP A 39 -5.11 -9.65 18.44
CA TRP A 39 -3.84 -10.35 18.64
C TRP A 39 -2.77 -9.39 19.19
N VAL A 40 -1.82 -9.93 19.95
CA VAL A 40 -0.89 -9.14 20.78
C VAL A 40 -0.02 -8.17 19.96
N GLY A 41 0.26 -8.47 18.68
CA GLY A 41 1.04 -7.62 17.78
C GLY A 41 0.26 -6.57 16.99
N LYS A 42 -1.08 -6.52 17.14
CA LYS A 42 -1.97 -5.69 16.32
C LYS A 42 -1.61 -4.20 16.34
N SER A 43 -1.36 -3.64 17.53
CA SER A 43 -1.03 -2.22 17.68
C SER A 43 0.29 -1.84 17.01
N VAL A 44 1.29 -2.73 17.02
CA VAL A 44 2.56 -2.52 16.32
C VAL A 44 2.33 -2.44 14.82
N VAL A 45 1.54 -3.36 14.26
CA VAL A 45 1.20 -3.36 12.83
C VAL A 45 0.40 -2.13 12.44
N GLU A 46 -0.60 -1.73 13.22
CA GLU A 46 -1.36 -0.50 12.99
C GLU A 46 -0.44 0.73 12.97
N THR A 47 0.50 0.79 13.91
CA THR A 47 1.48 1.88 13.98
C THR A 47 2.37 1.89 12.73
N LEU A 48 2.94 0.74 12.36
CA LEU A 48 3.79 0.60 11.17
C LEU A 48 3.07 1.01 9.89
N VAL A 49 1.81 0.59 9.73
CA VAL A 49 0.97 0.97 8.58
C VAL A 49 0.71 2.46 8.56
N ALA A 50 0.46 3.07 9.72
CA ALA A 50 0.17 4.50 9.84
C ALA A 50 1.41 5.40 9.72
N LEU A 51 2.63 4.86 9.85
CA LEU A 51 3.88 5.64 9.82
C LEU A 51 3.97 6.62 8.64
N PRO A 52 3.68 6.26 7.38
CA PRO A 52 3.79 7.18 6.26
C PRO A 52 2.88 8.41 6.39
N LEU A 53 1.76 8.29 7.10
CA LEU A 53 0.79 9.37 7.31
C LEU A 53 1.24 10.33 8.42
N VAL A 54 2.01 9.85 9.40
CA VAL A 54 2.52 10.64 10.53
C VAL A 54 3.83 11.33 10.17
N LEU A 55 4.63 10.73 9.28
CA LEU A 55 5.90 11.29 8.84
C LEU A 55 5.69 12.47 7.86
N PRO A 56 6.53 13.52 7.91
CA PRO A 56 6.54 14.56 6.89
C PRO A 56 6.79 13.96 5.50
N PRO A 57 6.14 14.44 4.42
CA PRO A 57 6.29 13.85 3.09
C PRO A 57 7.73 13.79 2.59
N VAL A 58 8.52 14.82 2.94
CA VAL A 58 9.95 14.90 2.62
C VAL A 58 10.74 13.81 3.35
N ALA A 59 10.43 13.54 4.63
CA ALA A 59 11.09 12.49 5.39
C ALA A 59 10.79 11.11 4.80
N THR A 60 9.54 10.83 4.45
CA THR A 60 9.14 9.59 3.75
C THR A 60 9.89 9.46 2.42
N GLY A 61 10.00 10.53 1.63
CA GLY A 61 10.77 10.55 0.39
C GLY A 61 12.25 10.21 0.62
N LEU A 62 12.89 10.79 1.64
CA LEU A 62 14.29 10.51 1.99
C LEU A 62 14.50 9.06 2.44
N ILE A 63 13.56 8.49 3.20
CA ILE A 63 13.59 7.08 3.60
C ILE A 63 13.50 6.19 2.35
N LEU A 64 12.59 6.48 1.42
CA LEU A 64 12.47 5.74 0.17
C LEU A 64 13.73 5.86 -0.69
N LEU A 65 14.31 7.05 -0.82
CA LEU A 65 15.57 7.24 -1.54
C LEU A 65 16.72 6.42 -0.94
N GLN A 66 16.84 6.42 0.39
CA GLN A 66 17.89 5.66 1.09
C GLN A 66 17.68 4.15 1.01
N THR A 67 16.43 3.68 1.08
CA THR A 67 16.08 2.25 1.06
C THR A 67 15.99 1.65 -0.33
N LEU A 68 15.73 2.45 -1.37
CA LEU A 68 15.65 1.99 -2.76
C LEU A 68 16.91 2.33 -3.57
N GLY A 69 17.88 3.02 -2.97
CA GLY A 69 19.17 3.31 -3.59
C GLY A 69 20.02 2.06 -3.80
N ARG A 70 20.83 2.03 -4.86
CA ARG A 70 21.65 0.86 -5.24
C ARG A 70 22.57 0.34 -4.14
N ARG A 71 22.98 1.19 -3.21
CA ARG A 71 23.89 0.84 -2.08
C ARG A 71 23.15 0.30 -0.85
N SER A 72 21.83 0.31 -0.86
CA SER A 72 21.01 -0.22 0.23
C SER A 72 20.79 -1.72 0.06
N PRO A 73 20.50 -2.47 1.14
CA PRO A 73 20.25 -3.91 1.03
C PRO A 73 19.12 -4.26 0.05
N ILE A 74 18.02 -3.49 0.09
CA ILE A 74 16.85 -3.70 -0.77
C ILE A 74 17.17 -3.31 -2.22
N GLY A 75 17.75 -2.11 -2.43
CA GLY A 75 18.10 -1.65 -3.77
C GLY A 75 19.20 -2.48 -4.43
N ALA A 76 20.20 -2.93 -3.67
CA ALA A 76 21.26 -3.82 -4.15
C ALA A 76 20.67 -5.18 -4.57
N PHE A 77 19.81 -5.77 -3.74
CA PHE A 77 19.12 -7.02 -4.08
C PHE A 77 18.31 -6.91 -5.37
N LEU A 78 17.56 -5.82 -5.54
CA LEU A 78 16.76 -5.58 -6.74
C LEU A 78 17.63 -5.37 -7.98
N HIS A 79 18.76 -4.69 -7.83
CA HIS A 79 19.72 -4.50 -8.92
C HIS A 79 20.42 -5.81 -9.30
N GLU A 80 20.95 -6.56 -8.34
CA GLU A 80 21.73 -7.78 -8.58
C GLU A 80 20.88 -8.95 -9.06
N ARG A 81 19.65 -9.09 -8.56
CA ARG A 81 18.78 -10.24 -8.89
C ARG A 81 17.86 -9.99 -10.06
N LEU A 82 17.35 -8.77 -10.21
CA LEU A 82 16.35 -8.42 -11.23
C LEU A 82 16.90 -7.47 -12.30
N GLY A 83 18.12 -6.93 -12.12
CA GLY A 83 18.66 -5.90 -13.00
C GLY A 83 17.88 -4.58 -12.92
N TRP A 84 17.16 -4.34 -11.82
CA TRP A 84 16.24 -3.22 -11.70
C TRP A 84 16.83 -2.04 -10.95
N ASP A 85 16.99 -0.94 -11.66
CA ASP A 85 17.22 0.37 -11.06
C ASP A 85 15.88 1.05 -10.77
N ILE A 86 15.59 1.29 -9.50
CA ILE A 86 14.33 1.89 -9.08
C ILE A 86 14.40 3.41 -9.09
N LEU A 87 15.47 3.99 -8.53
CA LEU A 87 15.60 5.43 -8.43
C LEU A 87 15.59 6.09 -9.81
N PHE A 88 14.95 7.26 -9.88
CA PHE A 88 14.79 8.04 -11.12
C PHE A 88 14.01 7.33 -12.24
N THR A 89 13.17 6.34 -11.89
CA THR A 89 12.26 5.66 -12.83
C THR A 89 10.80 5.80 -12.42
N TRP A 90 9.89 5.45 -13.32
CA TRP A 90 8.45 5.37 -13.03
C TRP A 90 8.14 4.41 -11.87
N ARG A 91 8.99 3.41 -11.62
CA ARG A 91 8.84 2.45 -10.52
C ARG A 91 9.01 3.12 -9.16
N ALA A 92 9.90 4.11 -9.04
CA ALA A 92 10.03 4.90 -7.81
C ALA A 92 8.75 5.71 -7.54
N VAL A 93 8.17 6.31 -8.59
CA VAL A 93 6.88 7.04 -8.47
C VAL A 93 5.77 6.10 -8.01
N LEU A 94 5.68 4.91 -8.62
CA LEU A 94 4.72 3.87 -8.24
C LEU A 94 4.86 3.50 -6.76
N LEU A 95 6.08 3.19 -6.31
CA LEU A 95 6.33 2.79 -4.91
C LEU A 95 6.04 3.93 -3.93
N ALA A 96 6.39 5.16 -4.27
CA ALA A 96 6.09 6.33 -3.44
C ALA A 96 4.56 6.51 -3.28
N LEU A 97 3.82 6.42 -4.38
CA LEU A 97 2.35 6.48 -4.37
C LEU A 97 1.75 5.33 -3.55
N ALA A 98 2.26 4.10 -3.74
CA ALA A 98 1.82 2.94 -3.00
C ALA A 98 2.02 3.14 -1.48
N VAL A 99 3.21 3.55 -1.03
CA VAL A 99 3.54 3.75 0.39
C VAL A 99 2.67 4.84 1.03
N MET A 100 2.42 5.94 0.31
CA MET A 100 1.60 7.03 0.81
C MET A 100 0.11 6.70 0.85
N ALA A 101 -0.40 5.98 -0.16
CA ALA A 101 -1.82 5.63 -0.27
C ALA A 101 -2.21 4.41 0.60
N PHE A 102 -1.25 3.53 0.91
CA PHE A 102 -1.47 2.31 1.69
C PHE A 102 -2.21 2.53 3.03
N PRO A 103 -1.78 3.45 3.94
CA PRO A 103 -2.49 3.68 5.20
C PRO A 103 -3.96 4.09 5.01
N MET A 104 -4.23 4.92 4.00
CA MET A 104 -5.58 5.38 3.71
C MET A 104 -6.48 4.25 3.20
N LEU A 105 -5.95 3.39 2.33
CA LEU A 105 -6.65 2.20 1.84
C LEU A 105 -6.99 1.26 3.02
N VAL A 106 -5.99 0.90 3.82
CA VAL A 106 -6.18 -0.03 4.96
C VAL A 106 -7.21 0.52 5.94
N ARG A 107 -7.13 1.81 6.29
CA ARG A 107 -8.09 2.45 7.19
C ARG A 107 -9.51 2.43 6.62
N SER A 108 -9.68 2.83 5.37
CA SER A 108 -11.00 2.87 4.71
C SER A 108 -11.61 1.47 4.59
N ALA A 109 -10.82 0.49 4.15
CA ALA A 109 -11.25 -0.90 4.03
C ALA A 109 -11.60 -1.51 5.41
N ARG A 110 -10.80 -1.24 6.44
CA ARG A 110 -11.06 -1.70 7.80
C ARG A 110 -12.39 -1.17 8.32
N THR A 111 -12.63 0.14 8.20
CA THR A 111 -13.90 0.75 8.63
C THR A 111 -15.09 0.18 7.88
N ALA A 112 -14.95 -0.07 6.57
CA ALA A 112 -16.00 -0.72 5.79
C ALA A 112 -16.29 -2.15 6.29
N ILE A 113 -15.26 -2.94 6.57
CA ILE A 113 -15.39 -4.32 7.08
C ILE A 113 -15.99 -4.33 8.49
N GLU A 114 -15.51 -3.46 9.39
CA GLU A 114 -16.07 -3.29 10.75
C GLU A 114 -17.55 -2.89 10.73
N GLY A 115 -17.99 -2.14 9.72
CA GLY A 115 -19.40 -1.77 9.53
C GLY A 115 -20.32 -2.94 9.15
N VAL A 116 -19.78 -4.08 8.70
CA VAL A 116 -20.58 -5.28 8.38
C VAL A 116 -20.88 -6.05 9.67
N ASN A 117 -22.17 -6.33 9.91
CA ASN A 117 -22.61 -7.12 11.07
C ASN A 117 -22.00 -8.54 11.04
N PRO A 118 -21.23 -8.96 12.06
CA PRO A 118 -20.62 -10.30 12.11
C PRO A 118 -21.62 -11.46 11.99
N ARG A 119 -22.89 -11.24 12.35
CA ARG A 119 -23.95 -12.25 12.21
C ARG A 119 -24.21 -12.63 10.75
N LEU A 120 -24.03 -11.71 9.80
CA LEU A 120 -24.18 -11.99 8.37
C LEU A 120 -23.12 -12.99 7.90
N GLU A 121 -21.89 -12.86 8.41
CA GLU A 121 -20.80 -13.82 8.14
C GLU A 121 -21.11 -15.20 8.74
N GLN A 122 -21.64 -15.23 9.96
CA GLN A 122 -22.07 -16.48 10.61
C GLN A 122 -23.16 -17.18 9.81
N ILE A 123 -24.17 -16.45 9.32
CA ILE A 123 -25.24 -17.00 8.48
C ILE A 123 -24.66 -17.54 7.17
N ALA A 124 -23.77 -16.80 6.50
CA ALA A 124 -23.12 -17.26 5.28
C ALA A 124 -22.37 -18.59 5.50
N ARG A 125 -21.68 -18.74 6.64
CA ARG A 125 -21.02 -20.00 7.03
C ARG A 125 -21.99 -21.15 7.19
N THR A 126 -23.17 -20.91 7.79
CA THR A 126 -24.22 -21.95 7.89
C THR A 126 -24.81 -22.35 6.53
N LEU A 127 -24.73 -21.47 5.52
CA LEU A 127 -25.21 -21.72 4.15
C LEU A 127 -24.15 -22.38 3.24
N GLY A 128 -23.00 -22.79 3.80
CA GLY A 128 -21.96 -23.51 3.04
C GLY A 128 -20.88 -22.62 2.43
N ALA A 129 -20.85 -21.31 2.73
CA ALA A 129 -19.68 -20.50 2.44
C ALA A 129 -18.56 -20.85 3.45
N GLY A 130 -17.49 -21.48 2.97
CA GLY A 130 -16.29 -21.74 3.78
C GLY A 130 -15.60 -20.47 4.27
N GLU A 131 -14.60 -20.62 5.13
CA GLU A 131 -13.73 -19.52 5.57
C GLU A 131 -12.85 -18.94 4.46
#